data_AF-A0A916ESR0-F1
#
_entry.id   AF-A0A916ESR0-F1
#
_cell.length_a   1.000
_cell.length_b   1.000
_cell.length_c   1.000
_cell.angle_alpha   90.00
_cell.angle_beta   90.00
_cell.angle_gamma   90.00
#
_symmetry.space_group_name_H-M   'P 1'
#
loop_
_entity.id
_entity.type
_entity.pdbx_description
1 polymer ?
#
loop_
_entity_poly.entity_id
_entity_poly.type
_entity_poly.pdbx_seq_one_letter_code
_entity_poly.pdbx_strand_id
1 'polypeptide(L)'
;MSRLPSTFWLPAALGLFGATALLLAAGLQVLAIVGALALAAAGLALGRQHSRQLHGQQLAITDFLELQHHFAEQVSPIWSGHIESSREQMERAVSQLSERFSGIAQKLDAAVQTAALETQTLDDAEHGIGSVFERSRTELAAVIEAQRSAMNGMTTMLEKVKGLDRFIVELQEMAAEVAKIAQQTNLLALNAAIEAARSGEFGRGFAVVAKEFRMLSTQSGETGKRMAAKVGVISQAIVETRNAVLESVRAEDGSAAAAEAAIGRVLDDFRGITDALQNSSTLLKDESVGIQSEVNAALVQLQFQDRVNQILTQVRDNIGLLPRPFEESVQQHALNGQLQGLDAEAFLAEIKKSYVMTDQHIVHAGGKVEEKNETEITFF
;
A
#
# COMPACT_ATOMS: atom_id res chain seq x y z
N MET A 1 37.15 -78.85 12.38
CA MET A 1 36.31 -79.97 12.85
C MET A 1 34.87 -79.49 12.96
N SER A 2 34.09 -79.65 11.90
CA SER A 2 32.67 -79.28 11.85
C SER A 2 31.87 -80.21 12.77
N ARG A 3 31.29 -79.68 13.85
CA ARG A 3 30.32 -80.43 14.66
C ARG A 3 29.13 -80.78 13.76
N LEU A 4 28.89 -82.08 13.55
CA LEU A 4 27.69 -82.55 12.87
C LEU A 4 26.47 -81.99 13.62
N PRO A 5 25.49 -81.39 12.92
CA PRO A 5 24.37 -80.70 13.56
C PRO A 5 23.58 -81.66 14.45
N SER A 6 22.97 -81.16 15.54
CA SER A 6 22.19 -81.95 16.49
C SER A 6 21.09 -82.79 15.81
N THR A 7 20.59 -82.33 14.67
CA THR A 7 19.57 -82.95 13.81
C THR A 7 20.08 -84.16 13.01
N PHE A 8 21.40 -84.32 12.85
CA PHE A 8 22.01 -85.53 12.27
C PHE A 8 21.91 -86.72 13.24
N TRP A 9 22.04 -86.46 14.54
CA TRP A 9 22.23 -87.49 15.56
C TRP A 9 20.95 -88.26 15.88
N LEU A 10 19.77 -87.67 15.70
CA LEU A 10 18.48 -88.29 16.04
C LEU A 10 18.15 -89.53 15.16
N PRO A 11 18.11 -89.43 13.82
CA PRO A 11 17.92 -90.59 12.93
C PRO A 11 19.11 -91.56 12.93
N ALA A 12 20.34 -91.05 13.12
CA ALA A 12 21.53 -91.89 13.25
C ALA A 12 21.49 -92.73 14.54
N ALA A 13 21.08 -92.14 15.66
CA ALA A 13 20.93 -92.84 16.94
C ALA A 13 19.78 -93.85 16.91
N LEU A 14 18.65 -93.53 16.26
CA LEU A 14 17.55 -94.48 16.05
C LEU A 14 17.96 -95.68 15.19
N GLY A 15 18.73 -95.44 14.11
CA GLY A 15 19.27 -96.53 13.28
C GLY A 15 20.29 -97.40 14.02
N LEU A 16 21.15 -96.79 14.85
CA LEU A 16 22.11 -97.51 15.69
C LEU A 16 21.40 -98.31 16.80
N PHE A 17 20.39 -97.72 17.43
CA PHE A 17 19.57 -98.37 18.44
C PHE A 17 18.81 -99.57 17.85
N GLY A 18 18.19 -99.41 16.69
CA GLY A 18 17.55 -100.50 15.95
C GLY A 18 18.52 -101.61 15.56
N ALA A 19 19.74 -101.27 15.12
CA ALA A 19 20.79 -102.22 14.82
C ALA A 19 21.23 -103.03 16.06
N THR A 20 21.40 -102.35 17.20
CA THR A 20 21.74 -103.02 18.47
C THR A 20 20.61 -103.90 19.00
N ALA A 21 19.35 -103.46 18.90
CA ALA A 21 18.19 -104.24 19.32
C ALA A 21 18.02 -105.51 18.46
N LEU A 22 18.28 -105.43 17.15
CA LEU A 22 18.22 -106.57 16.24
C LEU A 22 19.30 -107.62 16.57
N LEU A 23 20.53 -107.19 16.86
CA LEU A 23 21.62 -108.08 17.26
C LEU A 23 21.35 -108.76 18.62
N LEU A 24 20.72 -108.06 19.55
CA LEU A 24 20.33 -108.62 20.86
C LEU A 24 19.19 -109.65 20.75
N ALA A 25 18.23 -109.43 19.85
CA ALA A 25 17.07 -110.32 19.70
C ALA A 25 17.34 -111.56 18.83
N ALA A 26 18.15 -111.44 17.77
CA ALA A 26 18.37 -112.52 16.79
C ALA A 26 19.76 -113.20 16.89
N GLY A 27 20.65 -112.69 17.75
CA GLY A 27 22.01 -113.23 17.95
C GLY A 27 22.99 -112.92 16.80
N LEU A 28 24.21 -113.48 16.85
CA LEU A 28 25.27 -113.28 15.85
C LEU A 28 25.09 -114.13 14.57
N GLN A 29 23.85 -114.26 14.09
CA GLN A 29 23.59 -114.89 12.80
C GLN A 29 23.95 -113.91 11.67
N VAL A 30 24.47 -114.42 10.55
CA VAL A 30 24.87 -113.59 9.38
C VAL A 30 23.73 -112.67 8.93
N LEU A 31 22.49 -113.17 8.95
CA LEU A 31 21.30 -112.41 8.56
C LEU A 31 21.01 -111.23 9.51
N ALA A 32 21.21 -111.41 10.82
CA ALA A 32 21.04 -110.36 11.83
C ALA A 32 22.14 -109.30 11.75
N ILE A 33 23.38 -109.69 11.46
CA ILE A 33 24.51 -108.77 11.24
C ILE A 33 24.27 -107.92 10.00
N VAL A 34 23.83 -108.52 8.90
CA VAL A 34 23.48 -107.79 7.66
C VAL A 34 22.30 -106.84 7.90
N GLY A 35 21.26 -107.26 8.61
CA GLY A 35 20.13 -106.41 8.98
C GLY A 35 20.51 -105.24 9.89
N ALA A 36 21.42 -105.46 10.84
CA ALA A 36 21.90 -104.42 11.76
C ALA A 36 22.77 -103.39 11.02
N LEU A 37 23.65 -103.84 10.11
CA LEU A 37 24.41 -102.96 9.23
C LEU A 37 23.50 -102.15 8.31
N ALA A 38 22.43 -102.76 7.77
CA ALA A 38 21.45 -102.06 6.95
C ALA A 38 20.67 -100.99 7.73
N LEU A 39 20.25 -101.26 8.97
CA LEU A 39 19.57 -100.28 9.84
C LEU A 39 20.48 -99.13 10.26
N ALA A 40 21.74 -99.41 10.61
CA ALA A 40 22.73 -98.39 10.92
C ALA A 40 23.05 -97.53 9.68
N ALA A 41 23.21 -98.15 8.51
CA ALA A 41 23.41 -97.44 7.25
C ALA A 41 22.20 -96.59 6.85
N ALA A 42 20.97 -97.09 7.04
CA ALA A 42 19.74 -96.36 6.78
C ALA A 42 19.58 -95.15 7.74
N GLY A 43 19.86 -95.31 9.03
CA GLY A 43 19.84 -94.22 10.00
C GLY A 43 20.87 -93.13 9.69
N LEU A 44 22.09 -93.52 9.31
CA LEU A 44 23.12 -92.59 8.85
C LEU A 44 22.74 -91.89 7.53
N ALA A 45 22.16 -92.62 6.58
CA ALA A 45 21.71 -92.05 5.31
C ALA A 45 20.56 -91.06 5.51
N LEU A 46 19.54 -91.41 6.30
CA LEU A 46 18.45 -90.53 6.69
C LEU A 46 18.95 -89.32 7.49
N GLY A 47 19.92 -89.52 8.39
CA GLY A 47 20.56 -88.41 9.11
C GLY A 47 21.29 -87.45 8.19
N ARG A 48 22.06 -87.97 7.21
CA ARG A 48 22.71 -87.13 6.19
C ARG A 48 21.69 -86.42 5.32
N GLN A 49 20.63 -87.10 4.87
CA GLN A 49 19.59 -86.53 4.01
C GLN A 49 18.81 -85.44 4.74
N HIS A 50 18.37 -85.70 5.97
CA HIS A 50 17.62 -84.74 6.79
C HIS A 50 18.49 -83.52 7.17
N SER A 51 19.75 -83.76 7.55
CA SER A 51 20.70 -82.67 7.81
C SER A 51 20.98 -81.83 6.56
N ARG A 52 21.08 -82.44 5.37
CA ARG A 52 21.23 -81.72 4.10
C ARG A 52 19.98 -80.91 3.75
N GLN A 53 18.80 -81.48 3.97
CA GLN A 53 17.52 -80.81 3.72
C GLN A 53 17.33 -79.60 4.62
N LEU A 54 17.56 -79.73 5.93
CA LEU A 54 17.47 -78.63 6.88
C LEU A 54 18.52 -77.55 6.62
N HIS A 55 19.76 -77.95 6.30
CA HIS A 55 20.80 -76.99 5.95
C HIS A 55 20.46 -76.23 4.67
N GLY A 56 19.91 -76.92 3.65
CA GLY A 56 19.42 -76.30 2.42
C GLY A 56 18.26 -75.33 2.66
N GLN A 57 17.32 -75.67 3.55
CA GLN A 57 16.24 -74.76 3.94
C GLN A 57 16.77 -73.52 4.69
N GLN A 58 17.74 -73.71 5.60
CA GLN A 58 18.31 -72.61 6.36
C GLN A 58 19.11 -71.65 5.48
N LEU A 59 19.87 -72.18 4.51
CA LEU A 59 20.51 -71.38 3.46
C LEU A 59 19.47 -70.61 2.65
N ALA A 60 18.42 -71.27 2.16
CA ALA A 60 17.37 -70.61 1.38
C ALA A 60 16.65 -69.49 2.14
N ILE A 61 16.40 -69.66 3.45
CA ILE A 61 15.82 -68.60 4.30
C ILE A 61 16.80 -67.45 4.48
N THR A 62 18.09 -67.74 4.68
CA THR A 62 19.12 -66.71 4.86
C THR A 62 19.28 -65.89 3.59
N ASP A 63 19.41 -66.55 2.44
CA ASP A 63 19.49 -65.91 1.11
C ASP A 63 18.24 -65.06 0.84
N PHE A 64 17.04 -65.56 1.19
CA PHE A 64 15.81 -64.79 1.09
C PHE A 64 15.82 -63.53 1.97
N LEU A 65 16.24 -63.64 3.23
CA LEU A 65 16.34 -62.49 4.14
C LEU A 65 17.37 -61.47 3.65
N GLU A 66 18.50 -61.91 3.10
CA GLU A 66 19.50 -61.02 2.50
C GLU A 66 18.96 -60.28 1.27
N LEU A 67 18.21 -60.96 0.38
CA LEU A 67 17.58 -60.33 -0.77
C LEU A 67 16.50 -59.30 -0.34
N GLN A 68 15.71 -59.62 0.68
CA GLN A 68 14.72 -58.69 1.24
C GLN A 68 15.38 -57.47 1.89
N HIS A 69 16.49 -57.68 2.58
CA HIS A 69 17.28 -56.60 3.16
C HIS A 69 17.87 -55.71 2.05
N HIS A 70 18.46 -56.30 1.02
CA HIS A 70 19.01 -55.57 -0.13
C HIS A 70 17.93 -54.78 -0.86
N PHE A 71 16.73 -55.33 -1.00
CA PHE A 71 15.58 -54.62 -1.56
C PHE A 71 15.23 -53.37 -0.74
N ALA A 72 15.11 -53.52 0.58
CA ALA A 72 14.83 -52.40 1.46
C ALA A 72 15.94 -51.32 1.42
N GLU A 73 17.22 -51.72 1.37
CA GLU A 73 18.35 -50.80 1.28
C GLU A 73 18.36 -49.98 -0.02
N GLN A 74 17.89 -50.53 -1.14
CA GLN A 74 17.82 -49.78 -2.39
C GLN A 74 16.58 -48.88 -2.50
N VAL A 75 15.43 -49.35 -2.02
CA VAL A 75 14.15 -48.66 -2.22
C VAL A 75 13.89 -47.58 -1.16
N SER A 76 14.25 -47.85 0.11
CA SER A 76 13.99 -46.93 1.21
C SER A 76 14.62 -45.55 1.02
N PRO A 77 15.89 -45.41 0.57
CA PRO A 77 16.51 -44.11 0.35
C PRO A 77 15.79 -43.28 -0.72
N ILE A 78 15.18 -43.91 -1.72
CA ILE A 78 14.46 -43.22 -2.80
C ILE A 78 13.15 -42.63 -2.27
N TRP A 79 12.36 -43.40 -1.52
CA TRP A 79 11.15 -42.85 -0.89
C TRP A 79 11.44 -41.77 0.14
N SER A 80 12.44 -42.00 1.00
CA SER A 80 12.91 -40.99 1.95
C SER A 80 13.39 -39.74 1.22
N GLY A 81 14.11 -39.89 0.11
CA GLY A 81 14.57 -38.78 -0.72
C GLY A 81 13.42 -37.96 -1.32
N HIS A 82 12.36 -38.62 -1.81
CA HIS A 82 11.18 -37.93 -2.35
C HIS A 82 10.41 -37.17 -1.26
N ILE A 83 10.22 -37.80 -0.09
CA ILE A 83 9.57 -37.17 1.06
C ILE A 83 10.39 -35.97 1.54
N GLU A 84 11.70 -36.13 1.65
CA GLU A 84 12.59 -35.07 2.13
C GLU A 84 12.68 -33.91 1.14
N SER A 85 12.81 -34.20 -0.16
CA SER A 85 12.74 -33.18 -1.22
C SER A 85 11.40 -32.42 -1.17
N SER A 86 10.29 -33.12 -0.97
CA SER A 86 8.97 -32.51 -0.84
C SER A 86 8.87 -31.61 0.41
N ARG A 87 9.41 -32.07 1.55
CA ARG A 87 9.50 -31.30 2.80
C ARG A 87 10.32 -30.02 2.60
N GLU A 88 11.50 -30.13 1.99
CA GLU A 88 12.37 -28.98 1.70
C GLU A 88 11.72 -27.98 0.75
N GLN A 89 11.02 -28.44 -0.29
CA GLN A 89 10.27 -27.58 -1.22
C GLN A 89 9.14 -26.84 -0.50
N MET A 90 8.39 -27.52 0.38
CA MET A 90 7.34 -26.92 1.21
C MET A 90 7.93 -25.83 2.12
N GLU A 91 8.98 -26.14 2.89
CA GLU A 91 9.58 -25.20 3.84
C GLU A 91 10.10 -23.93 3.15
N ARG A 92 10.74 -24.09 1.98
CA ARG A 92 11.22 -22.97 1.18
C ARG A 92 10.06 -22.11 0.67
N ALA A 93 9.04 -22.74 0.08
CA ALA A 93 7.92 -22.00 -0.48
C ALA A 93 7.12 -21.26 0.61
N VAL A 94 6.92 -21.86 1.78
CA VAL A 94 6.29 -21.21 2.94
C VAL A 94 7.11 -20.03 3.44
N SER A 95 8.45 -20.15 3.48
CA SER A 95 9.34 -19.08 3.89
C SER A 95 9.26 -17.89 2.92
N GLN A 96 9.35 -18.15 1.61
CA GLN A 96 9.22 -17.13 0.56
C GLN A 96 7.84 -16.46 0.58
N LEU A 97 6.78 -17.24 0.79
CA LEU A 97 5.42 -16.71 0.89
C LEU A 97 5.25 -15.80 2.12
N SER A 98 5.84 -16.18 3.26
CA SER A 98 5.81 -15.39 4.49
C SER A 98 6.57 -14.06 4.33
N GLU A 99 7.72 -14.07 3.66
CA GLU A 99 8.47 -12.85 3.33
C GLU A 99 7.64 -11.92 2.42
N ARG A 100 6.99 -12.45 1.39
CA ARG A 100 6.09 -11.68 0.53
C ARG A 100 4.91 -11.08 1.28
N PHE A 101 4.23 -11.86 2.12
CA PHE A 101 3.11 -11.34 2.93
C PHE A 101 3.55 -10.25 3.90
N SER A 102 4.75 -10.38 4.49
CA SER A 102 5.33 -9.32 5.31
C SER A 102 5.58 -8.05 4.50
N GLY A 103 6.12 -8.17 3.28
CA GLY A 103 6.28 -7.06 2.35
C GLY A 103 4.95 -6.40 1.98
N ILE A 104 3.92 -7.18 1.64
CA ILE A 104 2.57 -6.67 1.36
C ILE A 104 1.99 -5.92 2.57
N ALA A 105 2.15 -6.45 3.79
CA ALA A 105 1.66 -5.80 5.00
C ALA A 105 2.34 -4.45 5.24
N GLN A 106 3.66 -4.36 5.04
CA GLN A 106 4.41 -3.10 5.15
C GLN A 106 3.94 -2.07 4.11
N LYS A 107 3.73 -2.50 2.86
CA LYS A 107 3.21 -1.66 1.78
C LYS A 107 1.80 -1.15 2.06
N LEU A 108 0.91 -2.01 2.57
CA LEU A 108 -0.42 -1.62 3.00
C LEU A 108 -0.39 -0.63 4.16
N ASP A 109 0.49 -0.81 5.14
CA ASP A 109 0.64 0.13 6.25
C ASP A 109 1.10 1.52 5.76
N ALA A 110 2.07 1.56 4.84
CA ALA A 110 2.52 2.79 4.19
C ALA A 110 1.39 3.48 3.39
N ALA A 111 0.59 2.70 2.65
CA ALA A 111 -0.56 3.21 1.93
C ALA A 111 -1.63 3.79 2.88
N VAL A 112 -1.95 3.09 3.97
CA VAL A 112 -2.93 3.55 4.97
C VAL A 112 -2.46 4.82 5.68
N GLN A 113 -1.17 4.91 6.07
CA GLN A 113 -0.63 6.14 6.65
C GLN A 113 -0.70 7.32 5.69
N THR A 114 -0.40 7.09 4.40
CA THR A 114 -0.49 8.12 3.36
C THR A 114 -1.94 8.58 3.16
N ALA A 115 -2.89 7.65 3.08
CA ALA A 115 -4.32 7.97 2.96
C ALA A 115 -4.92 8.65 4.21
N ALA A 116 -4.42 8.32 5.40
CA ALA A 116 -4.84 8.95 6.65
C ALA A 116 -4.39 10.43 6.71
N LEU A 117 -3.18 10.73 6.23
CA LEU A 117 -2.71 12.12 6.06
C LEU A 117 -3.59 12.90 5.08
N GLU A 118 -4.06 12.26 3.99
CA GLU A 118 -5.01 12.87 3.07
C GLU A 118 -6.38 13.10 3.73
N THR A 119 -6.90 12.14 4.49
CA THR A 119 -8.25 12.23 5.08
C THR A 119 -8.36 13.37 6.11
N GLN A 120 -7.31 13.62 6.89
CA GLN A 120 -7.25 14.80 7.78
C GLN A 120 -7.28 16.13 7.03
N THR A 121 -6.86 16.16 5.76
CA THR A 121 -6.94 17.35 4.90
C THR A 121 -8.22 17.43 4.07
N LEU A 122 -8.98 16.33 3.97
CA LEU A 122 -10.09 16.15 3.03
C LEU A 122 -11.49 16.18 3.66
N ASP A 123 -11.63 16.27 4.99
CA ASP A 123 -12.95 16.31 5.66
C ASP A 123 -13.82 17.53 5.25
N ASP A 124 -13.24 18.49 4.51
CA ASP A 124 -13.92 19.66 3.91
C ASP A 124 -14.13 19.56 2.37
N ALA A 125 -13.71 18.48 1.72
CA ALA A 125 -13.41 18.44 0.27
C ALA A 125 -14.35 17.55 -0.59
N GLU A 126 -15.59 17.29 -0.15
CA GLU A 126 -16.56 16.45 -0.88
C GLU A 126 -16.91 17.00 -2.29
N HIS A 127 -16.54 18.26 -2.59
CA HIS A 127 -16.73 18.91 -3.89
C HIS A 127 -15.40 19.41 -4.47
N GLY A 128 -14.45 18.51 -4.75
CA GLY A 128 -13.29 18.73 -5.62
C GLY A 128 -12.46 19.99 -5.34
N ILE A 129 -11.35 19.83 -4.62
CA ILE A 129 -10.38 20.89 -4.28
C ILE A 129 -10.04 21.82 -5.47
N GLY A 130 -9.88 21.28 -6.68
CA GLY A 130 -9.59 22.09 -7.87
C GLY A 130 -10.71 23.07 -8.25
N SER A 131 -11.97 22.70 -8.03
CA SER A 131 -13.13 23.58 -8.31
C SER A 131 -13.32 24.65 -7.25
N VAL A 132 -13.05 24.32 -5.98
CA VAL A 132 -13.00 25.27 -4.87
C VAL A 132 -11.88 26.28 -5.11
N PHE A 133 -10.70 25.81 -5.53
CA PHE A 133 -9.55 26.67 -5.81
C PHE A 133 -9.82 27.68 -6.92
N GLU A 134 -10.34 27.25 -8.07
CA GLU A 134 -10.62 28.19 -9.18
C GLU A 134 -11.73 29.19 -8.82
N ARG A 135 -12.73 28.76 -8.05
CA ARG A 135 -13.76 29.65 -7.50
C ARG A 135 -13.14 30.67 -6.53
N SER A 136 -12.37 30.22 -5.56
CA SER A 136 -11.69 31.09 -4.59
C SER A 136 -10.75 32.08 -5.27
N ARG A 137 -9.99 31.64 -6.27
CA ARG A 137 -9.13 32.53 -7.08
C ARG A 137 -9.95 33.62 -7.78
N THR A 138 -11.09 33.25 -8.36
CA THR A 138 -11.99 34.20 -9.05
C THR A 138 -12.60 35.20 -8.07
N GLU A 139 -13.10 34.73 -6.92
CA GLU A 139 -13.67 35.58 -5.87
C GLU A 139 -12.62 36.54 -5.28
N LEU A 140 -11.40 36.07 -5.01
CA LEU A 140 -10.31 36.88 -4.50
C LEU A 140 -9.84 37.93 -5.52
N ALA A 141 -9.79 37.59 -6.81
CA ALA A 141 -9.50 38.57 -7.86
C ALA A 141 -10.58 39.66 -7.94
N ALA A 142 -11.85 39.31 -7.75
CA ALA A 142 -12.95 40.27 -7.71
C ALA A 142 -12.83 41.23 -6.50
N VAL A 143 -12.35 40.76 -5.35
CA VAL A 143 -12.09 41.59 -4.17
C VAL A 143 -11.00 42.64 -4.47
N ILE A 144 -9.89 42.23 -5.07
CA ILE A 144 -8.80 43.15 -5.46
C ILE A 144 -9.31 44.23 -6.42
N GLU A 145 -10.11 43.84 -7.40
CA GLU A 145 -10.67 44.79 -8.37
C GLU A 145 -11.65 45.77 -7.73
N ALA A 146 -12.52 45.29 -6.84
CA ALA A 146 -13.42 46.16 -6.07
C ALA A 146 -12.64 47.18 -5.24
N GLN A 147 -11.52 46.77 -4.65
CA GLN A 147 -10.66 47.63 -3.84
C GLN A 147 -9.93 48.68 -4.67
N ARG A 148 -9.44 48.33 -5.86
CA ARG A 148 -8.88 49.29 -6.83
C ARG A 148 -9.91 50.30 -7.30
N SER A 149 -11.14 49.86 -7.54
CA SER A 149 -12.24 50.74 -7.91
C SER A 149 -12.57 51.75 -6.81
N ALA A 150 -12.56 51.32 -5.54
CA ALA A 150 -12.74 52.20 -4.38
C ALA A 150 -11.64 53.27 -4.30
N MET A 151 -10.37 52.88 -4.47
CA MET A 151 -9.23 53.80 -4.51
C MET A 151 -9.35 54.87 -5.62
N ASN A 152 -9.78 54.46 -6.82
CA ASN A 152 -10.04 55.38 -7.93
C ASN A 152 -11.19 56.35 -7.62
N GLY A 153 -12.25 55.86 -6.98
CA GLY A 153 -13.37 56.67 -6.50
C GLY A 153 -12.91 57.73 -5.50
N MET A 154 -12.03 57.37 -4.56
CA MET A 154 -11.55 58.29 -3.55
C MET A 154 -10.55 59.32 -4.08
N THR A 155 -9.74 58.93 -5.07
CA THR A 155 -8.88 59.87 -5.82
C THR A 155 -9.72 60.90 -6.58
N THR A 156 -10.79 60.47 -7.23
CA THR A 156 -11.74 61.35 -7.91
C THR A 156 -12.41 62.30 -6.91
N MET A 157 -12.80 61.81 -5.73
CA MET A 157 -13.38 62.62 -4.66
C MET A 157 -12.41 63.71 -4.20
N LEU A 158 -11.12 63.36 -4.03
CA LEU A 158 -10.07 64.32 -3.66
C LEU A 158 -9.94 65.45 -4.70
N GLU A 159 -10.01 65.13 -5.99
CA GLU A 159 -10.00 66.12 -7.07
C GLU A 159 -11.21 67.04 -7.03
N LYS A 160 -12.41 66.49 -6.80
CA LYS A 160 -13.65 67.28 -6.66
C LYS A 160 -13.57 68.22 -5.46
N VAL A 161 -13.07 67.75 -4.32
CA VAL A 161 -12.88 68.57 -3.11
C VAL A 161 -11.87 69.70 -3.37
N LYS A 162 -10.74 69.43 -4.04
CA LYS A 162 -9.81 70.48 -4.48
C LYS A 162 -10.46 71.51 -5.40
N GLY A 163 -11.39 71.06 -6.26
CA GLY A 163 -12.16 71.96 -7.13
C GLY A 163 -13.02 72.96 -6.35
N LEU A 164 -13.48 72.61 -5.14
CA LEU A 164 -14.30 73.49 -4.30
C LEU A 164 -13.53 74.71 -3.77
N ASP A 165 -12.21 74.62 -3.60
CA ASP A 165 -11.38 75.74 -3.14
C ASP A 165 -11.52 76.96 -4.05
N ARG A 166 -11.63 76.75 -5.36
CA ARG A 166 -11.84 77.85 -6.33
C ARG A 166 -13.16 78.56 -6.10
N PHE A 167 -14.25 77.82 -5.95
CA PHE A 167 -15.58 78.39 -5.72
C PHE A 167 -15.65 79.14 -4.39
N ILE A 168 -14.93 78.69 -3.36
CA ILE A 168 -14.83 79.43 -2.09
C ILE A 168 -14.17 80.79 -2.29
N VAL A 169 -13.05 80.85 -3.00
CA VAL A 169 -12.35 82.11 -3.27
C VAL A 169 -13.27 83.07 -4.02
N GLU A 170 -13.96 82.60 -5.06
CA GLU A 170 -14.95 83.40 -5.82
C GLU A 170 -16.08 83.92 -4.90
N LEU A 171 -16.61 83.07 -4.01
CA LEU A 171 -17.65 83.48 -3.05
C LEU A 171 -17.15 84.50 -2.01
N GLN A 172 -15.88 84.41 -1.58
CA GLN A 172 -15.28 85.41 -0.70
C GLN A 172 -15.15 86.76 -1.40
N GLU A 173 -14.70 86.76 -2.66
CA GLU A 173 -14.59 87.97 -3.48
C GLU A 173 -15.96 88.63 -3.69
N MET A 174 -16.98 87.84 -4.06
CA MET A 174 -18.36 88.33 -4.19
C MET A 174 -18.88 88.93 -2.88
N ALA A 175 -18.66 88.27 -1.74
CA ALA A 175 -19.09 88.78 -0.43
C ALA A 175 -18.39 90.10 -0.08
N ALA A 176 -17.10 90.23 -0.41
CA ALA A 176 -16.33 91.46 -0.23
C ALA A 176 -16.82 92.58 -1.16
N GLU A 177 -17.16 92.26 -2.41
CA GLU A 177 -17.70 93.21 -3.38
C GLU A 177 -19.08 93.74 -2.94
N VAL A 178 -19.97 92.88 -2.47
CA VAL A 178 -21.27 93.27 -1.89
C VAL A 178 -21.07 94.22 -0.70
N ALA A 179 -20.13 93.91 0.20
CA ALA A 179 -19.81 94.78 1.33
C ALA A 179 -19.26 96.14 0.88
N LYS A 180 -18.43 96.16 -0.16
CA LYS A 180 -17.87 97.38 -0.75
C LYS A 180 -18.95 98.25 -1.41
N ILE A 181 -19.83 97.65 -2.22
CA ILE A 181 -20.97 98.35 -2.85
C ILE A 181 -21.86 98.94 -1.75
N ALA A 182 -22.23 98.13 -0.75
CA ALA A 182 -23.01 98.60 0.39
C ALA A 182 -22.38 99.81 1.10
N GLN A 183 -21.05 99.80 1.30
CA GLN A 183 -20.34 100.94 1.90
C GLN A 183 -20.36 102.18 1.00
N GLN A 184 -20.17 102.01 -0.31
CA GLN A 184 -20.24 103.10 -1.29
C GLN A 184 -21.64 103.69 -1.38
N THR A 185 -22.68 102.85 -1.45
CA THR A 185 -24.09 103.29 -1.48
C THR A 185 -24.48 103.98 -0.16
N ASN A 186 -23.97 103.52 0.98
CA ASN A 186 -24.18 104.18 2.26
C ASN A 186 -23.57 105.59 2.30
N LEU A 187 -22.38 105.78 1.71
CA LEU A 187 -21.73 107.09 1.57
C LEU A 187 -22.51 108.01 0.61
N LEU A 188 -22.98 107.48 -0.52
CA LEU A 188 -23.83 108.22 -1.47
C LEU A 188 -25.16 108.65 -0.81
N ALA A 189 -25.81 107.74 -0.08
CA ALA A 189 -27.04 108.02 0.65
C ALA A 189 -26.84 109.07 1.74
N LEU A 190 -25.68 109.06 2.42
CA LEU A 190 -25.31 110.08 3.39
C LEU A 190 -25.15 111.46 2.73
N ASN A 191 -24.44 111.53 1.60
CA ASN A 191 -24.27 112.77 0.84
C ASN A 191 -25.63 113.31 0.35
N ALA A 192 -26.51 112.43 -0.14
CA ALA A 192 -27.87 112.79 -0.56
C ALA A 192 -28.73 113.28 0.62
N ALA A 193 -28.61 112.67 1.80
CA ALA A 193 -29.30 113.12 3.00
C ALA A 193 -28.83 114.51 3.46
N ILE A 194 -27.52 114.79 3.36
CA ILE A 194 -26.94 116.11 3.65
C ILE A 194 -27.49 117.17 2.69
N GLU A 195 -27.51 116.89 1.38
CA GLU A 195 -27.99 117.85 0.37
C GLU A 195 -29.51 118.07 0.45
N ALA A 196 -30.27 117.03 0.78
CA ALA A 196 -31.70 117.13 1.06
C ALA A 196 -31.99 118.01 2.29
N ALA A 197 -31.19 117.90 3.35
CA ALA A 197 -31.29 118.79 4.51
C ALA A 197 -30.92 120.24 4.17
N ARG A 198 -29.92 120.43 3.30
CA ARG A 198 -29.47 121.76 2.82
C ARG A 198 -30.54 122.48 1.99
N SER A 199 -31.36 121.74 1.25
CA SER A 199 -32.43 122.25 0.40
C SER A 199 -33.72 122.63 1.16
N GLY A 200 -33.75 122.48 2.49
CA GLY A 200 -34.87 122.88 3.34
C GLY A 200 -36.19 122.19 2.98
N GLU A 201 -37.27 122.96 2.86
CA GLU A 201 -38.63 122.44 2.57
C GLU A 201 -38.71 121.73 1.21
N PHE A 202 -37.94 122.16 0.20
CA PHE A 202 -37.94 121.54 -1.14
C PHE A 202 -37.23 120.17 -1.17
N GLY A 203 -36.40 119.85 -0.16
CA GLY A 203 -35.64 118.60 -0.07
C GLY A 203 -36.32 117.46 0.69
N ARG A 204 -37.51 117.69 1.27
CA ARG A 204 -38.19 116.72 2.17
C ARG A 204 -38.43 115.34 1.55
N GLY A 205 -38.85 115.28 0.28
CA GLY A 205 -39.04 114.01 -0.44
C GLY A 205 -37.73 113.25 -0.67
N PHE A 206 -36.65 113.97 -1.02
CA PHE A 206 -35.32 113.39 -1.20
C PHE A 206 -34.72 112.89 0.12
N ALA A 207 -35.01 113.54 1.26
CA ALA A 207 -34.54 113.10 2.57
C ALA A 207 -35.11 111.73 2.97
N VAL A 208 -36.39 111.46 2.64
CA VAL A 208 -37.03 110.15 2.88
C VAL A 208 -36.36 109.06 2.04
N VAL A 209 -36.16 109.34 0.74
CA VAL A 209 -35.50 108.40 -0.19
C VAL A 209 -34.05 108.11 0.25
N ALA A 210 -33.29 109.14 0.62
CA ALA A 210 -31.91 108.98 1.10
C ALA A 210 -31.83 108.14 2.38
N LYS A 211 -32.78 108.31 3.31
CA LYS A 211 -32.87 107.48 4.52
C LYS A 211 -33.14 106.01 4.18
N GLU A 212 -34.01 105.75 3.21
CA GLU A 212 -34.33 104.39 2.76
C GLU A 212 -33.11 103.72 2.10
N PHE A 213 -32.43 104.42 1.19
CA PHE A 213 -31.17 103.94 0.59
C PHE A 213 -30.09 103.65 1.64
N ARG A 214 -29.98 104.48 2.69
CA ARG A 214 -29.03 104.26 3.78
C ARG A 214 -29.35 102.99 4.57
N MET A 215 -30.63 102.75 4.84
CA MET A 215 -31.10 101.53 5.51
C MET A 215 -30.78 100.28 4.66
N LEU A 216 -31.17 100.29 3.38
CA LEU A 216 -30.87 99.23 2.42
C LEU A 216 -29.38 98.95 2.29
N SER A 217 -28.56 99.99 2.27
CA SER A 217 -27.09 99.87 2.21
C SER A 217 -26.53 99.23 3.47
N THR A 218 -27.01 99.62 4.65
CA THR A 218 -26.61 99.03 5.94
C THR A 218 -26.97 97.55 6.00
N GLN A 219 -28.20 97.21 5.59
CA GLN A 219 -28.68 95.84 5.55
C GLN A 219 -27.92 94.98 4.52
N SER A 220 -27.54 95.57 3.38
CA SER A 220 -26.68 94.92 2.39
C SER A 220 -25.28 94.67 2.93
N GLY A 221 -24.70 95.62 3.68
CA GLY A 221 -23.41 95.47 4.34
C GLY A 221 -23.41 94.37 5.41
N GLU A 222 -24.45 94.30 6.24
CA GLU A 222 -24.65 93.19 7.19
C GLU A 222 -24.82 91.84 6.46
N THR A 223 -25.54 91.83 5.34
CA THR A 223 -25.70 90.61 4.53
C THR A 223 -24.36 90.16 3.95
N GLY A 224 -23.55 91.07 3.40
CA GLY A 224 -22.18 90.77 2.94
C GLY A 224 -21.30 90.18 4.05
N LYS A 225 -21.35 90.75 5.27
CA LYS A 225 -20.65 90.19 6.44
C LYS A 225 -21.12 88.78 6.80
N ARG A 226 -22.43 88.53 6.80
CA ARG A 226 -22.99 87.18 7.05
C ARG A 226 -22.58 86.18 5.97
N MET A 227 -22.55 86.59 4.71
CA MET A 227 -22.06 85.78 3.60
C MET A 227 -20.59 85.41 3.82
N ALA A 228 -19.72 86.38 4.10
CA ALA A 228 -18.30 86.14 4.37
C ALA A 228 -18.09 85.16 5.55
N ALA A 229 -18.85 85.33 6.64
CA ALA A 229 -18.80 84.40 7.78
C ALA A 229 -19.22 82.97 7.39
N LYS A 230 -20.30 82.82 6.60
CA LYS A 230 -20.75 81.50 6.12
C LYS A 230 -19.76 80.86 5.16
N VAL A 231 -19.14 81.63 4.27
CA VAL A 231 -18.09 81.13 3.39
C VAL A 231 -16.87 80.67 4.19
N GLY A 232 -16.51 81.37 5.28
CA GLY A 232 -15.47 80.91 6.21
C GLY A 232 -15.77 79.56 6.85
N VAL A 233 -17.02 79.33 7.30
CA VAL A 233 -17.45 78.02 7.83
C VAL A 233 -17.38 76.92 6.76
N ILE A 234 -17.82 77.22 5.53
CA ILE A 234 -17.76 76.28 4.40
C ILE A 234 -16.30 75.93 4.05
N SER A 235 -15.40 76.91 4.10
CA SER A 235 -13.96 76.71 3.88
C SER A 235 -13.35 75.76 4.91
N GLN A 236 -13.66 75.96 6.18
CA GLN A 236 -13.20 75.07 7.24
C GLN A 236 -13.72 73.64 7.04
N ALA A 237 -15.01 73.47 6.71
CA ALA A 237 -15.59 72.16 6.45
C ALA A 237 -14.97 71.44 5.24
N ILE A 238 -14.58 72.18 4.19
CA ILE A 238 -13.87 71.62 3.03
C ILE A 238 -12.45 71.18 3.39
N VAL A 239 -11.72 71.93 4.22
CA VAL A 239 -10.40 71.52 4.71
C VAL A 239 -10.50 70.26 5.56
N GLU A 240 -11.48 70.17 6.45
CA GLU A 240 -11.73 68.97 7.26
C GLU A 240 -12.09 67.76 6.38
N THR A 241 -12.97 67.94 5.40
CA THR A 241 -13.35 66.91 4.44
C THR A 241 -12.12 66.43 3.64
N ARG A 242 -11.28 67.36 3.19
CA ARG A 242 -10.04 67.04 2.46
C ARG A 242 -9.10 66.19 3.31
N ASN A 243 -8.90 66.55 4.57
CA ASN A 243 -8.03 65.80 5.47
C ASN A 243 -8.57 64.39 5.73
N ALA A 244 -9.88 64.25 5.95
CA ALA A 244 -10.53 62.96 6.11
C ALA A 244 -10.36 62.07 4.87
N VAL A 245 -10.54 62.62 3.66
CA VAL A 245 -10.32 61.87 2.41
C VAL A 245 -8.86 61.44 2.27
N LEU A 246 -7.89 62.29 2.60
CA LEU A 246 -6.46 61.94 2.56
C LEU A 246 -6.10 60.82 3.53
N GLU A 247 -6.68 60.83 4.73
CA GLU A 247 -6.50 59.77 5.73
C GLU A 247 -7.09 58.45 5.25
N SER A 248 -8.32 58.48 4.73
CA SER A 248 -8.95 57.31 4.12
C SER A 248 -8.09 56.73 2.98
N VAL A 249 -7.49 57.58 2.12
CA VAL A 249 -6.70 57.10 0.97
C VAL A 249 -5.50 56.30 1.47
N ARG A 250 -4.82 56.78 2.51
CA ARG A 250 -3.68 56.06 3.10
C ARG A 250 -4.10 54.76 3.77
N ALA A 251 -5.24 54.75 4.46
CA ALA A 251 -5.76 53.56 5.10
C ALA A 251 -6.15 52.48 4.08
N GLU A 252 -6.78 52.90 2.97
CA GLU A 252 -7.26 51.99 1.93
C GLU A 252 -6.11 51.41 1.10
N ASP A 253 -5.06 52.18 0.82
CA ASP A 253 -3.83 51.71 0.16
C ASP A 253 -3.09 50.65 1.01
N GLY A 254 -2.95 50.90 2.32
CA GLY A 254 -2.38 49.92 3.25
C GLY A 254 -3.23 48.65 3.38
N SER A 255 -4.55 48.79 3.38
CA SER A 255 -5.48 47.65 3.40
C SER A 255 -5.41 46.84 2.11
N ALA A 256 -5.25 47.49 0.94
CA ALA A 256 -5.14 46.83 -0.36
C ALA A 256 -3.87 45.99 -0.46
N ALA A 257 -2.72 46.56 -0.07
CA ALA A 257 -1.47 45.83 -0.04
C ALA A 257 -1.53 44.62 0.92
N ALA A 258 -2.16 44.77 2.08
CA ALA A 258 -2.34 43.68 3.04
C ALA A 258 -3.25 42.56 2.49
N ALA A 259 -4.34 42.93 1.81
CA ALA A 259 -5.26 42.00 1.18
C ALA A 259 -4.58 41.23 0.03
N GLU A 260 -3.87 41.90 -0.87
CA GLU A 260 -3.10 41.26 -1.95
C GLU A 260 -2.07 40.26 -1.39
N ALA A 261 -1.34 40.64 -0.33
CA ALA A 261 -0.37 39.75 0.32
C ALA A 261 -1.03 38.55 1.03
N ALA A 262 -2.17 38.75 1.68
CA ALA A 262 -2.92 37.66 2.30
C ALA A 262 -3.47 36.68 1.25
N ILE A 263 -4.00 37.18 0.14
CA ILE A 263 -4.48 36.39 -0.98
C ILE A 263 -3.35 35.58 -1.60
N GLY A 264 -2.17 36.19 -1.80
CA GLY A 264 -0.99 35.50 -2.31
C GLY A 264 -0.61 34.30 -1.43
N ARG A 265 -0.55 34.49 -0.10
CA ARG A 265 -0.26 33.40 0.84
C ARG A 265 -1.28 32.28 0.78
N VAL A 266 -2.57 32.60 0.77
CA VAL A 266 -3.64 31.60 0.68
C VAL A 266 -3.52 30.79 -0.62
N LEU A 267 -3.25 31.44 -1.76
CA LEU A 267 -3.08 30.76 -3.03
C LEU A 267 -1.83 29.85 -3.06
N ASP A 268 -0.75 30.27 -2.42
CA ASP A 268 0.47 29.46 -2.31
C ASP A 268 0.27 28.26 -1.38
N ASP A 269 -0.41 28.44 -0.24
CA ASP A 269 -0.78 27.34 0.67
C ASP A 269 -1.68 26.31 -0.03
N PHE A 270 -2.67 26.77 -0.80
CA PHE A 270 -3.52 25.89 -1.60
C PHE A 270 -2.75 25.12 -2.68
N ARG A 271 -1.78 25.75 -3.35
CA ARG A 271 -0.89 25.03 -4.28
C ARG A 271 -0.10 23.96 -3.58
N GLY A 272 0.46 24.25 -2.40
CA GLY A 272 1.18 23.28 -1.59
C GLY A 272 0.32 22.06 -1.22
N ILE A 273 -0.95 22.30 -0.83
CA ILE A 273 -1.90 21.21 -0.54
C ILE A 273 -2.20 20.39 -1.80
N THR A 274 -2.42 21.05 -2.94
CA THR A 274 -2.74 20.36 -4.21
C THR A 274 -1.57 19.50 -4.68
N ASP A 275 -0.34 20.00 -4.60
CA ASP A 275 0.87 19.25 -4.95
C ASP A 275 1.07 18.06 -4.00
N ALA A 276 0.83 18.24 -2.70
CA ALA A 276 0.90 17.15 -1.72
C ALA A 276 -0.13 16.04 -2.01
N LEU A 277 -1.38 16.41 -2.32
CA LEU A 277 -2.42 15.45 -2.71
C LEU A 277 -2.09 14.71 -4.02
N GLN A 278 -1.57 15.42 -5.02
CA GLN A 278 -1.17 14.80 -6.28
C GLN A 278 -0.04 13.77 -6.08
N ASN A 279 0.93 14.09 -5.23
CA ASN A 279 2.04 13.20 -4.89
C ASN A 279 1.56 11.98 -4.10
N SER A 280 0.72 12.18 -3.09
CA SER A 280 0.12 11.09 -2.29
C SER A 280 -0.74 10.16 -3.14
N SER A 281 -1.58 10.70 -4.02
CA SER A 281 -2.39 9.91 -4.96
C SER A 281 -1.52 9.05 -5.89
N THR A 282 -0.40 9.60 -6.37
CA THR A 282 0.56 8.86 -7.20
C THR A 282 1.23 7.74 -6.40
N LEU A 283 1.68 8.03 -5.17
CA LEU A 283 2.29 7.03 -4.29
C LEU A 283 1.30 5.89 -3.97
N LEU A 284 0.05 6.21 -3.63
CA LEU A 284 -0.99 5.21 -3.37
C LEU A 284 -1.26 4.32 -4.59
N LYS A 285 -1.24 4.91 -5.79
CA LYS A 285 -1.41 4.17 -7.04
C LYS A 285 -0.24 3.21 -7.28
N ASP A 286 0.99 3.68 -7.11
CA ASP A 286 2.19 2.86 -7.29
C ASP A 286 2.26 1.72 -6.27
N GLU A 287 1.90 2.00 -5.01
CA GLU A 287 1.82 0.98 -3.95
C GLU A 287 0.74 -0.06 -4.25
N SER A 288 -0.42 0.37 -4.74
CA SER A 288 -1.50 -0.53 -5.17
C SER A 288 -1.09 -1.46 -6.31
N VAL A 289 -0.40 -0.93 -7.34
CA VAL A 289 0.16 -1.74 -8.43
C VAL A 289 1.23 -2.70 -7.89
N GLY A 290 2.09 -2.23 -6.98
CA GLY A 290 3.11 -3.05 -6.33
C GLY A 290 2.51 -4.21 -5.53
N ILE A 291 1.46 -3.95 -4.74
CA ILE A 291 0.73 -4.98 -4.00
C ILE A 291 0.08 -5.98 -4.95
N GLN A 292 -0.56 -5.51 -6.04
CA GLN A 292 -1.18 -6.40 -7.02
C GLN A 292 -0.15 -7.36 -7.66
N SER A 293 1.04 -6.85 -7.97
CA SER A 293 2.13 -7.66 -8.51
C SER A 293 2.60 -8.73 -7.50
N GLU A 294 2.80 -8.34 -6.23
CA GLU A 294 3.17 -9.26 -5.15
C GLU A 294 2.11 -10.35 -4.91
N VAL A 295 0.83 -9.98 -4.91
CA VAL A 295 -0.28 -10.94 -4.79
C VAL A 295 -0.29 -11.92 -5.95
N ASN A 296 -0.11 -11.45 -7.18
CA ASN A 296 -0.07 -12.34 -8.34
C ASN A 296 1.13 -13.31 -8.29
N ALA A 297 2.30 -12.83 -7.86
CA ALA A 297 3.46 -13.68 -7.65
C ALA A 297 3.24 -14.72 -6.54
N ALA A 298 2.59 -14.33 -5.43
CA ALA A 298 2.22 -15.25 -4.36
C ALA A 298 1.23 -16.33 -4.84
N LEU A 299 0.27 -15.99 -5.71
CA LEU A 299 -0.65 -16.95 -6.30
C LEU A 299 0.06 -17.99 -7.18
N VAL A 300 1.05 -17.57 -7.98
CA VAL A 300 1.90 -18.50 -8.74
C VAL A 300 2.69 -19.40 -7.80
N GLN A 301 3.22 -18.83 -6.72
CA GLN A 301 4.01 -19.57 -5.76
C GLN A 301 3.20 -20.70 -5.10
N LEU A 302 1.91 -20.50 -4.80
CA LEU A 302 1.02 -21.52 -4.22
C LEU A 302 0.92 -22.83 -5.04
N GLN A 303 1.32 -22.83 -6.32
CA GLN A 303 1.42 -24.05 -7.13
C GLN A 303 2.40 -25.09 -6.56
N PHE A 304 3.30 -24.71 -5.65
CA PHE A 304 4.14 -25.67 -4.92
C PHE A 304 3.30 -26.75 -4.22
N GLN A 305 2.08 -26.41 -3.78
CA GLN A 305 1.18 -27.35 -3.11
C GLN A 305 0.80 -28.52 -4.03
N ASP A 306 0.54 -28.23 -5.30
CA ASP A 306 0.20 -29.25 -6.28
C ASP A 306 1.40 -30.17 -6.55
N ARG A 307 2.60 -29.59 -6.68
CA ARG A 307 3.86 -30.35 -6.86
C ARG A 307 4.15 -31.26 -5.66
N VAL A 308 4.03 -30.74 -4.44
CA VAL A 308 4.19 -31.51 -3.19
C VAL A 308 3.17 -32.64 -3.13
N ASN A 309 1.89 -32.35 -3.41
CA ASN A 309 0.83 -33.35 -3.38
C ASN A 309 1.04 -34.45 -4.43
N GLN A 310 1.55 -34.10 -5.62
CA GLN A 310 1.89 -35.06 -6.68
C GLN A 310 3.02 -36.00 -6.25
N ILE A 311 4.10 -35.47 -5.65
CA ILE A 311 5.22 -36.29 -5.16
C ILE A 311 4.75 -37.24 -4.04
N LEU A 312 3.97 -36.74 -3.07
CA LEU A 312 3.48 -37.56 -1.96
C LEU A 312 2.48 -38.63 -2.43
N THR A 313 1.61 -38.29 -3.39
CA THR A 313 0.72 -39.25 -4.05
C THR A 313 1.52 -40.33 -4.75
N GLN A 314 2.58 -39.96 -5.48
CA GLN A 314 3.49 -40.91 -6.12
C GLN A 314 4.10 -41.87 -5.10
N VAL A 315 4.67 -41.36 -4.01
CA VAL A 315 5.31 -42.19 -2.97
C VAL A 315 4.30 -43.14 -2.35
N ARG A 316 3.09 -42.66 -2.04
CA ARG A 316 2.00 -43.49 -1.53
C ARG A 316 1.64 -44.60 -2.51
N ASP A 317 1.46 -44.27 -3.78
CA ASP A 317 1.06 -45.22 -4.81
C ASP A 317 2.17 -46.27 -5.05
N ASN A 318 3.44 -45.85 -5.02
CA ASN A 318 4.60 -46.73 -5.08
C ASN A 318 4.66 -47.70 -3.90
N ILE A 319 4.41 -47.24 -2.68
CA ILE A 319 4.30 -48.09 -1.49
C ILE A 319 3.12 -49.08 -1.67
N GLY A 320 2.03 -48.62 -2.27
CA GLY A 320 0.86 -49.46 -2.60
C GLY A 320 1.14 -50.55 -3.65
N LEU A 321 2.23 -50.48 -4.40
CA LEU A 321 2.65 -51.54 -5.32
C LEU A 321 3.35 -52.71 -4.61
N LEU A 322 3.89 -52.51 -3.40
CA LEU A 322 4.65 -53.53 -2.67
C LEU A 322 3.88 -54.84 -2.40
N PRO A 323 2.60 -54.84 -1.99
CA PRO A 323 1.94 -56.07 -1.59
C PRO A 323 1.90 -57.14 -2.69
N ARG A 324 1.81 -56.73 -3.97
CA ARG A 324 1.69 -57.67 -5.10
C ARG A 324 2.89 -58.61 -5.25
N PRO A 325 4.13 -58.12 -5.43
CA PRO A 325 5.27 -59.02 -5.58
C PRO A 325 5.60 -59.80 -4.29
N PHE A 326 5.19 -59.31 -3.11
CA PHE A 326 5.20 -60.11 -1.87
C PHE A 326 4.20 -61.28 -1.93
N GLU A 327 2.95 -61.03 -2.34
CA GLU A 327 1.93 -62.07 -2.52
C GLU A 327 2.36 -63.10 -3.58
N GLU A 328 2.95 -62.66 -4.69
CA GLU A 328 3.50 -63.54 -5.73
C GLU A 328 4.63 -64.42 -5.21
N SER A 329 5.57 -63.87 -4.42
CA SER A 329 6.66 -64.64 -3.79
C SER A 329 6.11 -65.72 -2.83
N VAL A 330 5.09 -65.37 -2.03
CA VAL A 330 4.42 -66.34 -1.13
C VAL A 330 3.70 -67.44 -1.92
N GLN A 331 2.99 -67.09 -2.99
CA GLN A 331 2.30 -68.06 -3.85
C GLN A 331 3.30 -68.99 -4.56
N GLN A 332 4.40 -68.47 -5.08
CA GLN A 332 5.42 -69.28 -5.73
C GLN A 332 6.05 -70.27 -4.76
N HIS A 333 6.42 -69.83 -3.56
CA HIS A 333 6.91 -70.72 -2.51
C HIS A 333 5.91 -71.85 -2.18
N ALA A 334 4.60 -71.54 -2.14
CA ALA A 334 3.57 -72.56 -1.92
C ALA A 334 3.49 -73.59 -3.06
N LEU A 335 3.79 -73.21 -4.30
CA LEU A 335 3.70 -74.07 -5.48
C LEU A 335 4.96 -74.92 -5.72
N ASN A 336 6.15 -74.35 -5.56
CA ASN A 336 7.41 -74.99 -5.94
C ASN A 336 8.44 -75.12 -4.79
N GLY A 337 8.12 -74.63 -3.58
CA GLY A 337 8.99 -74.66 -2.42
C GLY A 337 10.20 -73.72 -2.49
N GLN A 338 10.25 -72.81 -3.47
CA GLN A 338 11.34 -71.85 -3.64
C GLN A 338 11.02 -70.52 -2.98
N LEU A 339 11.93 -70.01 -2.16
CA LEU A 339 11.86 -68.65 -1.62
C LEU A 339 12.52 -67.70 -2.63
N GLN A 340 11.73 -66.84 -3.26
CA GLN A 340 12.24 -65.83 -4.20
C GLN A 340 12.20 -64.44 -3.55
N GLY A 341 13.35 -63.77 -3.50
CA GLY A 341 13.44 -62.39 -3.04
C GLY A 341 12.80 -61.40 -4.02
N LEU A 342 12.51 -60.20 -3.54
CA LEU A 342 12.04 -59.10 -4.38
C LEU A 342 13.18 -58.56 -5.25
N ASP A 343 12.87 -58.32 -6.52
CA ASP A 343 13.78 -57.67 -7.46
C ASP A 343 13.67 -56.14 -7.31
N ALA A 344 14.68 -55.56 -6.67
CA ALA A 344 14.77 -54.13 -6.44
C ALA A 344 14.95 -53.34 -7.74
N GLU A 345 15.74 -53.85 -8.70
CA GLU A 345 16.00 -53.16 -9.96
C GLU A 345 14.72 -53.10 -10.81
N ALA A 346 13.99 -54.23 -10.90
CA ALA A 346 12.71 -54.27 -11.62
C ALA A 346 11.66 -53.35 -10.97
N PHE A 347 11.58 -53.34 -9.64
CA PHE A 347 10.65 -52.49 -8.90
C PHE A 347 10.98 -50.99 -9.07
N LEU A 348 12.26 -50.62 -8.98
CA LEU A 348 12.71 -49.25 -9.22
C LEU A 348 12.48 -48.81 -10.67
N ALA A 349 12.70 -49.69 -11.64
CA ALA A 349 12.39 -49.43 -13.04
C ALA A 349 10.88 -49.21 -13.26
N GLU A 350 10.02 -49.95 -12.56
CA GLU A 350 8.57 -49.78 -12.63
C GLU A 350 8.14 -48.45 -12.02
N ILE A 351 8.63 -48.12 -10.83
CA ILE A 351 8.35 -46.82 -10.20
C ILE A 351 8.84 -45.67 -11.09
N LYS A 352 10.00 -45.79 -11.72
CA LYS A 352 10.55 -44.72 -12.57
C LYS A 352 9.65 -44.37 -13.77
N LYS A 353 8.83 -45.31 -14.27
CA LYS A 353 7.87 -45.05 -15.36
C LYS A 353 6.76 -44.08 -14.95
N SER A 354 6.50 -44.00 -13.65
CA SER A 354 5.41 -43.20 -13.10
C SER A 354 5.82 -41.75 -12.82
N TYR A 355 7.10 -41.40 -13.00
CA TYR A 355 7.61 -40.05 -12.82
C TYR A 355 7.28 -39.14 -13.99
N VAL A 356 6.88 -37.92 -13.66
CA VAL A 356 6.50 -36.88 -14.62
C VAL A 356 7.47 -35.70 -14.54
N MET A 357 8.09 -35.47 -13.37
CA MET A 357 8.92 -34.30 -13.10
C MET A 357 10.41 -34.63 -13.07
N THR A 358 11.23 -33.70 -13.54
CA THR A 358 12.71 -33.81 -13.54
C THR A 358 13.27 -34.07 -12.14
N ASP A 359 12.74 -33.41 -11.12
CA ASP A 359 13.10 -33.61 -9.71
C ASP A 359 13.00 -35.08 -9.28
N GLN A 360 11.93 -35.75 -9.69
CA GLN A 360 11.70 -37.14 -9.31
C GLN A 360 12.78 -38.05 -9.89
N HIS A 361 13.23 -37.77 -11.12
CA HIS A 361 14.33 -38.49 -11.75
C HIS A 361 15.67 -38.21 -11.07
N ILE A 362 15.91 -36.96 -10.63
CA ILE A 362 17.14 -36.58 -9.91
C ILE A 362 17.23 -37.32 -8.57
N VAL A 363 16.15 -37.26 -7.78
CA VAL A 363 16.08 -37.93 -6.47
C VAL A 363 16.24 -39.45 -6.61
N HIS A 364 15.61 -40.06 -7.62
CA HIS A 364 15.75 -41.48 -7.90
C HIS A 364 17.17 -41.89 -8.31
N ALA A 365 17.93 -40.99 -8.94
CA ALA A 365 19.35 -41.21 -9.26
C ALA A 365 20.28 -40.97 -8.05
N GLY A 366 19.74 -40.63 -6.87
CA GLY A 366 20.52 -40.28 -5.67
C GLY A 366 21.08 -38.85 -5.71
N GLY A 367 20.65 -38.03 -6.65
CA GLY A 367 21.03 -36.62 -6.76
C GLY A 367 20.21 -35.72 -5.82
N LYS A 368 20.74 -34.53 -5.53
CA LYS A 368 19.98 -33.45 -4.90
C LYS A 368 19.38 -32.56 -5.99
N VAL A 369 18.14 -32.15 -5.80
CA VAL A 369 17.48 -31.19 -6.69
C VAL A 369 18.12 -29.81 -6.47
N GLU A 370 19.00 -29.40 -7.37
CA GLU A 370 19.58 -28.06 -7.40
C GLU A 370 18.63 -27.07 -8.09
N GLU A 371 18.56 -25.84 -7.58
CA GLU A 371 17.84 -24.75 -8.24
C GLU A 371 18.46 -24.45 -9.61
N LYS A 372 17.79 -24.85 -10.68
CA LYS A 372 17.78 -24.00 -11.87
C LYS A 372 16.62 -23.04 -11.73
N ASN A 373 16.90 -21.74 -11.86
CA ASN A 373 15.90 -20.71 -12.08
C ASN A 373 14.91 -21.23 -13.14
N GLU A 374 13.73 -21.68 -12.73
CA GLU A 374 12.63 -22.08 -13.60
C GLU A 374 12.13 -20.81 -14.30
N THR A 375 12.87 -20.37 -15.32
CA THR A 375 12.39 -19.43 -16.34
C THR A 375 11.89 -20.15 -17.58
N GLU A 376 12.02 -21.49 -17.64
CA GLU A 376 11.48 -22.32 -18.72
C GLU A 376 10.22 -23.07 -18.26
N ILE A 377 9.11 -22.33 -18.22
CA ILE A 377 7.79 -22.93 -18.38
C ILE A 377 7.71 -23.39 -19.83
N THR A 378 7.97 -24.67 -20.09
CA THR A 378 7.72 -25.27 -21.41
C THR A 378 6.22 -25.59 -21.49
N PHE A 379 5.44 -24.70 -22.11
CA PHE A 379 4.08 -25.03 -22.55
C PHE A 379 4.16 -26.08 -23.66
N PHE A 380 3.55 -27.25 -23.45
CA PHE A 380 3.17 -28.18 -24.51
C PHE A 380 1.65 -28.22 -24.64
#